data_AF-B1I275-F1
#
_entry.id   AF-B1I275-F1
#
_cell.length_a   1.000
_cell.length_b   1.000
_cell.length_c   1.000
_cell.angle_alpha   90.00
_cell.angle_beta   90.00
_cell.angle_gamma   90.00
#
_symmetry.space_group_name_H-M   'P 1'
#
loop_
_entity.id
_entity.type
_entity.pdbx_description
1 polymer ?
#
loop_
_entity_poly.entity_id
_entity_poly.type
_entity_poly.pdbx_seq_one_letter_code
_entity_poly.pdbx_strand_id
1 'polypeptide(L)'
;MQLFLFFGLLFAFLVAVFAVQNADPVDIEFLFWWVKDVSLSLVVLGSVFAGALIALVLGFARQFRMARRIKELTAKLAGYEMGSKGTPRPEKQHKPAAAGEARPGPEPGGDAPAEKEAGPGIRE
;
A
#
# COMPACT_ATOMS: atom_id res chain seq x y z
N MET A 1 -15.48 -0.63 14.05
CA MET A 1 -14.85 -0.34 15.36
C MET A 1 -15.62 -0.94 16.53
N GLN A 2 -16.95 -0.77 16.62
CA GLN A 2 -17.75 -1.30 17.74
C GLN A 2 -17.77 -2.85 17.84
N LEU A 3 -17.78 -3.56 16.72
CA LEU A 3 -17.70 -5.04 16.70
C LEU A 3 -16.43 -5.57 17.38
N PHE A 4 -15.27 -4.93 17.18
CA PHE A 4 -14.03 -5.32 17.85
C PHE A 4 -14.13 -5.14 19.37
N LEU A 5 -14.76 -4.06 19.83
CA LEU A 5 -15.00 -3.84 21.26
C LEU A 5 -15.98 -4.87 21.83
N PHE A 6 -17.04 -5.20 21.09
CA PHE A 6 -18.00 -6.22 21.50
C PHE A 6 -17.35 -7.59 21.63
N PHE A 7 -16.62 -8.05 20.61
CA PHE A 7 -15.91 -9.33 20.66
C PHE A 7 -14.78 -9.33 21.70
N GLY A 8 -14.07 -8.21 21.86
CA GLY A 8 -13.04 -8.06 22.90
C GLY A 8 -13.62 -8.16 24.30
N LEU A 9 -14.77 -7.52 24.55
CA LEU A 9 -15.47 -7.59 25.83
C LEU A 9 -16.01 -9.01 26.09
N LEU A 10 -16.61 -9.64 25.09
CA LEU A 10 -17.09 -11.02 25.19
C LEU A 10 -15.92 -11.98 25.51
N PHE A 11 -14.79 -11.82 24.83
CA PHE A 11 -13.59 -12.60 25.11
C PHE A 11 -13.06 -12.36 26.53
N ALA A 12 -12.98 -11.10 26.96
CA ALA A 12 -12.56 -10.77 28.32
C ALA A 12 -13.50 -11.36 29.39
N PHE A 13 -14.80 -11.37 29.13
CA PHE A 13 -15.79 -12.01 30.00
C PHE A 13 -15.57 -13.53 30.08
N LEU A 14 -15.33 -14.21 28.95
CA LEU A 14 -15.02 -15.64 28.94
C LEU A 14 -13.74 -15.96 29.73
N VAL A 15 -12.70 -15.13 29.58
CA VAL A 15 -11.45 -15.26 30.35
C VAL A 15 -11.70 -15.06 31.85
N ALA A 16 -12.54 -14.09 32.23
CA ALA A 16 -12.89 -13.87 33.64
C ALA A 16 -13.65 -15.07 34.24
N VAL A 17 -14.62 -15.63 33.51
CA VAL A 17 -15.33 -16.86 33.92
C VAL A 17 -14.36 -18.02 34.08
N PHE A 18 -13.45 -18.22 33.12
CA PHE A 18 -12.40 -19.23 33.19
C PHE A 18 -11.53 -19.04 34.44
N ALA A 19 -11.19 -17.80 34.78
CA ALA A 19 -10.36 -17.52 35.94
C ALA A 19 -11.05 -17.85 37.28
N VAL A 20 -12.33 -17.52 37.40
CA VAL A 20 -13.11 -17.83 38.61
C VAL A 20 -13.34 -19.34 38.76
N GLN A 21 -13.66 -20.04 37.67
CA GLN A 21 -13.94 -21.48 37.73
C GLN A 21 -12.70 -22.34 37.96
N ASN A 22 -11.52 -21.84 37.57
CA ASN A 22 -10.25 -22.54 37.73
C ASN A 22 -9.37 -21.86 38.78
N ALA A 23 -9.99 -21.30 39.82
CA ALA A 23 -9.31 -20.68 40.95
C ALA A 23 -8.63 -21.70 41.88
N ASP A 24 -8.90 -23.00 41.67
CA ASP A 24 -8.30 -24.06 42.45
C ASP A 24 -6.77 -24.04 42.34
N PRO A 25 -6.06 -24.16 43.48
CA PRO A 25 -4.61 -24.16 43.51
C PRO A 25 -4.05 -25.41 42.83
N VAL A 26 -3.04 -25.22 41.99
CA VAL A 26 -2.27 -26.31 41.36
C VAL A 26 -0.78 -26.11 41.63
N ASP A 27 -0.06 -27.22 41.78
CA ASP A 27 1.39 -27.21 41.90
C ASP A 27 2.02 -27.21 40.51
N ILE A 28 3.00 -26.33 40.30
CA ILE A 28 3.65 -26.14 39.01
C ILE A 28 5.14 -26.39 39.16
N GLU A 29 5.60 -27.41 38.45
CA GLU A 29 7.01 -27.73 38.28
C GLU A 29 7.47 -27.24 36.90
N PHE A 30 8.31 -26.22 36.88
CA PHE A 30 8.85 -25.62 35.66
C PHE A 30 10.37 -25.73 35.62
N LEU A 31 10.88 -26.80 35.00
CA LEU A 31 12.30 -27.10 34.77
C LEU A 31 13.18 -27.10 36.05
N PHE A 32 13.43 -25.94 36.65
CA PHE A 32 14.14 -25.75 37.93
C PHE A 32 13.35 -24.95 38.97
N TRP A 33 12.14 -24.49 38.64
CA TRP A 33 11.27 -23.73 39.54
C TRP A 33 10.10 -24.57 39.99
N TRP A 34 9.78 -24.45 41.26
CA TRP A 34 8.64 -25.09 41.89
C TRP A 34 7.79 -24.01 42.52
N VAL A 35 6.57 -23.86 42.04
CA VAL A 35 5.63 -22.86 42.54
C VAL A 35 4.38 -23.60 42.99
N LYS A 36 4.07 -23.49 44.29
CA LYS A 36 2.96 -24.17 44.92
C LYS A 36 1.77 -23.25 45.10
N ASP A 37 0.60 -23.84 45.21
CA ASP A 37 -0.65 -23.16 45.55
C ASP A 37 -1.03 -22.00 44.59
N VAL A 38 -0.65 -22.12 43.31
CA VAL A 38 -0.99 -21.10 42.29
C VAL A 38 -2.18 -21.58 41.48
N SER A 39 -3.19 -20.73 41.33
CA SER A 39 -4.30 -21.02 40.45
C SER A 39 -3.83 -21.10 38.98
N LEU A 40 -4.28 -22.13 38.26
CA LEU A 40 -4.01 -22.31 36.83
C LEU A 40 -4.36 -21.06 36.01
N SER A 41 -5.43 -20.37 36.41
CA SER A 41 -5.87 -19.15 35.75
C SER A 41 -4.83 -18.01 35.80
N LEU A 42 -4.12 -17.86 36.92
CA LEU A 42 -3.09 -16.82 37.10
C LEU A 42 -1.92 -17.06 36.15
N VAL A 43 -1.59 -18.31 35.89
CA VAL A 43 -0.48 -18.71 35.00
C VAL A 43 -0.84 -18.41 33.56
N VAL A 44 -2.06 -18.77 33.14
CA VAL A 44 -2.58 -18.47 31.81
C VAL A 44 -2.68 -16.95 31.60
N LEU A 45 -3.27 -16.23 32.54
CA LEU A 45 -3.40 -14.77 32.50
C LEU A 45 -2.03 -14.09 32.44
N GLY A 46 -1.09 -14.52 33.28
CA GLY A 46 0.29 -14.00 33.29
C GLY A 46 1.00 -14.23 31.96
N SER A 47 0.84 -15.42 31.37
CA SER A 47 1.44 -15.77 30.08
C SER A 47 0.85 -14.95 28.93
N VAL A 48 -0.48 -14.83 28.88
CA VAL A 48 -1.18 -14.01 27.88
C VAL A 48 -0.80 -12.54 28.03
N PHE A 49 -0.73 -12.04 29.26
CA PHE A 49 -0.32 -10.66 29.56
C PHE A 49 1.12 -10.39 29.10
N ALA A 50 2.05 -11.29 29.40
CA ALA A 50 3.44 -11.19 28.94
C ALA A 50 3.53 -11.20 27.40
N GLY A 51 2.81 -12.11 26.74
CA GLY A 51 2.73 -12.16 25.28
C GLY A 51 2.14 -10.88 24.67
N ALA A 52 1.07 -10.34 25.26
CA ALA A 52 0.45 -9.09 24.84
C ALA A 52 1.40 -7.90 25.01
N LEU A 53 2.15 -7.85 26.11
CA LEU A 53 3.14 -6.80 26.36
C LEU A 53 4.25 -6.84 25.31
N ILE A 54 4.78 -8.02 24.97
CA ILE A 54 5.77 -8.19 23.91
C ILE A 54 5.20 -7.72 22.57
N ALA A 55 3.99 -8.17 22.22
CA ALA A 55 3.32 -7.76 20.98
C ALA A 55 3.12 -6.23 20.91
N LEU A 56 2.76 -5.60 22.03
CA LEU A 56 2.59 -4.15 22.14
C LEU A 56 3.89 -3.40 21.90
N VAL A 57 5.00 -3.84 22.51
CA VAL A 57 6.32 -3.23 22.31
C VAL A 57 6.76 -3.34 20.85
N LEU A 58 6.63 -4.52 20.24
CA LEU A 58 6.99 -4.75 18.83
C LEU A 58 6.09 -3.94 17.88
N GLY A 59 4.79 -3.89 18.16
CA GLY A 59 3.81 -3.09 17.42
C GLY A 59 4.11 -1.60 17.49
N PHE A 60 4.40 -1.10 18.68
CA PHE A 60 4.77 0.30 18.91
C PHE A 60 6.06 0.68 18.19
N ALA A 61 7.09 -0.17 18.26
CA ALA A 61 8.35 0.05 17.55
C ALA A 61 8.17 0.09 16.02
N ARG A 62 7.26 -0.73 15.46
CA ARG A 62 6.89 -0.69 14.04
C ARG A 62 6.16 0.61 13.69
N GLN A 63 5.17 0.99 14.49
CA GLN A 63 4.39 2.21 14.30
C GLN A 63 5.30 3.45 14.34
N PHE A 64 6.25 3.50 15.27
CA PHE A 64 7.19 4.61 15.38
C PHE A 64 8.07 4.76 14.14
N ARG A 65 8.60 3.65 13.61
CA ARG A 65 9.38 3.66 12.35
C ARG A 65 8.54 4.13 11.17
N MET A 66 7.29 3.69 11.09
CA MET A 66 6.35 4.13 10.04
C MET A 66 6.06 5.64 10.15
N ALA A 67 5.79 6.13 11.36
CA ALA A 67 5.57 7.56 11.60
C ALA A 67 6.77 8.42 11.19
N ARG A 68 8.01 7.98 11.46
CA ARG A 68 9.22 8.67 11.00
C ARG A 68 9.33 8.70 9.48
N ARG A 69 9.08 7.56 8.80
CA ARG A 69 9.08 7.49 7.33
C ARG A 69 8.03 8.40 6.72
N ILE A 70 6.83 8.46 7.29
CA ILE A 70 5.78 9.37 6.84
C ILE A 70 6.28 10.81 6.91
N LYS A 71 6.84 11.24 8.05
CA LYS A 71 7.40 12.60 8.19
C LYS A 71 8.50 12.90 7.15
N GLU A 72 9.42 11.97 6.94
CA GLU A 72 10.51 12.14 5.97
C GLU A 72 9.98 12.24 4.52
N LEU A 73 9.05 11.36 4.16
CA LEU A 73 8.42 11.37 2.83
C LEU A 73 7.60 12.64 2.61
N THR A 74 6.82 13.10 3.60
CA THR A 74 6.07 14.36 3.55
C THR A 74 7.00 15.57 3.43
N ALA A 75 8.14 15.58 4.14
CA ALA A 75 9.12 16.65 4.02
C ALA A 75 9.77 16.70 2.62
N LYS A 76 10.08 15.55 2.03
CA LYS A 76 10.58 15.46 0.64
C LYS A 76 9.56 15.99 -0.35
N LEU A 77 8.29 15.60 -0.22
CA LEU A 77 7.21 16.10 -1.08
C LEU A 77 7.07 17.63 -1.00
N ALA A 78 7.08 18.22 0.20
CA ALA A 78 7.02 19.67 0.37
C ALA A 78 8.21 20.39 -0.29
N GLY A 79 9.41 19.81 -0.23
CA GLY A 79 10.60 20.34 -0.91
C GLY A 79 10.49 20.31 -2.44
N TYR A 80 9.91 19.25 -3.01
CA TYR A 80 9.64 19.18 -4.46
C TYR A 80 8.58 20.19 -4.91
N GLU A 81 7.53 20.42 -4.11
CA GLU A 81 6.50 21.43 -4.40
C GLU A 81 7.04 22.87 -4.36
N MET A 82 7.99 23.16 -3.46
CA MET A 82 8.67 24.46 -3.41
C MET A 82 9.68 24.63 -4.56
N GLY A 83 10.40 23.58 -4.96
CA GLY A 83 11.34 23.63 -6.10
C GLY A 83 10.65 23.71 -7.47
N SER A 84 9.46 23.13 -7.61
CA SER A 84 8.67 23.16 -8.86
C SER A 84 8.07 24.54 -9.18
N LYS A 85 7.89 25.41 -8.18
CA LYS A 85 7.45 26.81 -8.39
C LYS A 85 8.53 27.73 -9.00
N GLY A 86 9.76 27.24 -9.23
CA GLY A 86 10.92 28.04 -9.64
C GLY A 86 11.37 27.95 -11.10
N THR A 87 10.74 27.14 -11.95
CA THR A 87 11.14 27.04 -13.37
C THR A 87 10.03 27.55 -14.29
N PRO A 88 10.16 28.77 -14.84
CA PRO A 88 9.41 29.15 -16.03
C PRO A 88 9.72 28.13 -17.12
N ARG A 89 8.68 27.45 -17.59
CA ARG A 89 8.72 26.62 -18.80
C ARG A 89 9.37 27.48 -19.90
N PRO A 90 10.44 27.05 -20.58
CA PRO A 90 10.95 27.80 -21.71
C PRO A 90 9.82 27.85 -22.74
N GLU A 91 9.24 29.04 -22.84
CA GLU A 91 8.25 29.44 -23.80
C GLU A 91 8.85 29.13 -25.17
N LYS A 92 8.35 28.07 -25.81
CA LYS A 92 8.71 27.76 -27.19
C LYS A 92 8.27 28.96 -28.01
N GLN A 93 9.26 29.75 -28.41
CA GLN A 93 9.19 30.72 -29.48
C GLN A 93 8.55 30.04 -30.70
N HIS A 94 7.27 30.31 -30.92
CA HIS A 94 6.66 30.19 -32.23
C HIS A 94 6.00 31.53 -32.53
N LYS A 95 6.75 32.31 -33.31
CA LYS A 95 6.36 33.60 -33.86
C LYS A 95 5.05 33.45 -34.66
N PRO A 96 4.10 34.38 -34.55
CA PRO A 96 2.82 34.30 -35.25
C PRO A 96 2.99 34.75 -36.71
N ALA A 97 2.56 33.91 -37.66
CA ALA A 97 2.37 34.31 -39.05
C ALA A 97 0.91 34.04 -39.44
N ALA A 98 0.16 35.13 -39.41
CA ALA A 98 -0.94 35.54 -40.27
C ALA A 98 -1.98 34.51 -40.77
N ALA A 99 -3.24 34.91 -40.56
CA ALA A 99 -4.47 34.37 -41.12
C ALA A 99 -4.60 34.54 -42.64
N GLY A 100 -5.55 33.80 -43.22
CA GLY A 100 -6.07 33.92 -44.59
C GLY A 100 -5.58 32.77 -45.47
N GLU A 101 -6.37 32.11 -46.32
CA GLU A 101 -7.72 32.33 -46.81
C GLU A 101 -8.13 31.06 -47.60
N ALA A 102 -9.43 30.81 -47.66
CA ALA A 102 -10.20 30.11 -48.70
C ALA A 102 -9.60 28.92 -49.50
N ARG A 103 -10.33 27.79 -49.49
CA ARG A 103 -10.42 26.90 -50.67
C ARG A 103 -11.19 27.63 -51.78
N PRO A 104 -10.80 27.48 -53.07
CA PRO A 104 -11.48 26.51 -53.96
C PRO A 104 -10.53 25.79 -54.96
N GLY A 105 -11.03 24.76 -55.66
CA GLY A 105 -10.31 23.92 -56.67
C GLY A 105 -9.84 24.69 -57.94
N PRO A 106 -9.32 24.05 -59.02
CA PRO A 106 -9.83 22.83 -59.67
C PRO A 106 -8.76 21.80 -60.13
N GLU A 107 -9.18 20.58 -60.48
CA GLU A 107 -8.38 19.72 -61.39
C GLU A 107 -8.42 20.28 -62.82
N PRO A 108 -7.32 20.18 -63.58
CA PRO A 108 -7.43 19.53 -64.88
C PRO A 108 -6.19 18.68 -65.27
N GLY A 109 -6.46 17.43 -65.65
CA GLY A 109 -6.00 16.78 -66.89
C GLY A 109 -4.52 16.75 -67.29
N GLY A 110 -4.02 15.55 -67.57
CA GLY A 110 -2.92 15.37 -68.53
C GLY A 110 -2.10 14.10 -68.36
N ASP A 111 -2.38 13.12 -69.23
CA ASP A 111 -1.40 12.25 -69.89
C ASP A 111 -0.91 10.98 -69.17
N ALA A 112 -1.58 9.86 -69.53
CA ALA A 112 -0.94 8.55 -69.67
C ALA A 112 -0.03 8.56 -70.93
N PRO A 113 1.00 7.70 -71.09
CA PRO A 113 0.73 6.27 -71.35
C PRO A 113 1.80 5.25 -70.89
N ALA A 114 1.30 4.02 -70.73
CA ALA A 114 1.89 2.74 -71.14
C ALA A 114 3.34 2.37 -70.76
N GLU A 115 3.47 1.30 -69.97
CA GLU A 115 4.42 0.24 -70.29
C GLU A 115 3.77 -1.14 -70.11
N LYS A 116 3.71 -1.86 -71.22
CA LYS A 116 3.15 -3.18 -71.45
C LYS A 116 4.24 -4.25 -71.27
N GLU A 117 3.77 -5.49 -71.10
CA GLU A 117 4.43 -6.74 -71.55
C GLU A 117 5.62 -7.25 -70.69
N ALA A 118 5.79 -8.55 -70.41
CA ALA A 118 5.03 -9.75 -70.73
C ALA A 118 5.49 -10.89 -69.80
N GLY A 119 4.59 -11.82 -69.48
CA GLY A 119 4.99 -13.20 -69.13
C GLY A 119 5.59 -13.91 -70.35
N PRO A 120 6.14 -15.13 -70.22
CA PRO A 120 5.24 -16.28 -70.09
C PRO A 120 5.83 -17.47 -69.30
N GLY A 121 5.02 -18.52 -69.09
CA GLY A 121 5.55 -19.89 -69.09
C GLY A 121 5.03 -20.82 -67.98
N ILE A 122 3.86 -21.39 -68.22
CA ILE A 122 3.37 -22.63 -67.59
C ILE A 122 4.19 -23.83 -68.10
N ARG A 123 4.47 -24.81 -67.22
CA ARG A 123 4.75 -26.27 -67.43
C ARG A 123 5.41 -26.79 -66.14
N GLU A 124 5.05 -27.88 -65.47
CA GLU A 124 4.05 -28.95 -65.59
C GLU A 124 3.61 -29.38 -64.19
#